data_AF-A0A7J4PS76-F1
#
_entry.id   AF-A0A7J4PS76-F1
#
_cell.length_a   1.000
_cell.length_b   1.000
_cell.length_c   1.000
_cell.angle_alpha   90.00
_cell.angle_beta   90.00
_cell.angle_gamma   90.00
#
_symmetry.space_group_name_H-M   'P 1'
#
loop_
_entity.id
_entity.type
_entity.pdbx_description
1 polymer ?
#
loop_
_entity_poly.entity_id
_entity_poly.type
_entity_poly.pdbx_seq_one_letter_code
_entity_poly.pdbx_strand_id
1 'polypeptide(L)'
;SDILGNIAGHGGGGIDNVGGTAKVIRTDVMDNYAGHCGGGLKNVGDMTILNSLIANNEAGRGGGGIKNDGTSANLVVKDSDILGNIAGHGGGGIDNMWGTAKVIRTDIIDNTAGHCGGGIKNDGEMHIKRTTITDNTAYGYDCGKFGGGIRNEGTMTLTNTDVFANNPSDIEEA
;
A
#
# COMPACT_ATOMS: atom_id res chain seq x y z
N SER A 1 4.21 -18.80 -7.92
CA SER A 1 5.63 -18.43 -7.94
C SER A 1 5.75 -17.25 -7.03
N ASP A 2 6.67 -17.32 -6.08
CA ASP A 2 6.67 -16.43 -4.93
C ASP A 2 7.93 -15.56 -5.00
N ILE A 3 7.82 -14.33 -4.52
CA ILE A 3 8.88 -13.32 -4.53
C ILE A 3 9.14 -12.95 -3.08
N LEU A 4 10.17 -13.56 -2.51
CA LEU A 4 10.38 -13.58 -1.07
C LEU A 4 11.78 -13.10 -0.68
N GLY A 5 11.89 -12.33 0.41
CA GLY A 5 13.17 -12.05 1.07
C GLY A 5 14.14 -11.17 0.29
N ASN A 6 13.65 -10.39 -0.69
CA ASN A 6 14.52 -9.54 -1.51
C ASN A 6 14.79 -8.20 -0.83
N ILE A 7 15.98 -7.64 -1.06
CA ILE A 7 16.43 -6.38 -0.46
C ILE A 7 16.89 -5.43 -1.56
N ALA A 8 16.27 -4.25 -1.63
CA ALA A 8 16.66 -3.18 -2.54
C ALA A 8 17.07 -1.92 -1.77
N GLY A 9 18.14 -1.25 -2.21
CA GLY A 9 18.58 0.02 -1.59
C GLY A 9 17.64 1.21 -1.87
N HIS A 10 16.88 1.16 -2.97
CA HIS A 10 15.94 2.23 -3.35
C HIS A 10 14.49 1.75 -3.35
N GLY A 11 13.97 1.18 -4.43
CA GLY A 11 12.55 0.81 -4.49
C GLY A 11 12.27 -0.48 -5.21
N GLY A 12 11.07 -1.03 -4.94
CA GLY A 12 10.62 -2.29 -5.51
C GLY A 12 11.41 -3.48 -4.97
N GLY A 13 11.38 -3.70 -3.66
CA GLY A 13 12.15 -4.76 -3.01
C GLY A 13 11.92 -6.12 -3.67
N GLY A 14 10.66 -6.46 -3.99
CA GLY A 14 10.32 -7.62 -4.82
C GLY A 14 10.26 -7.32 -6.32
N ILE A 15 9.50 -6.29 -6.74
CA ILE A 15 9.37 -5.88 -8.15
C ILE A 15 9.46 -4.36 -8.28
N ASP A 16 10.29 -3.89 -9.21
CA ASP A 16 10.32 -2.50 -9.66
C ASP A 16 9.86 -2.39 -11.13
N ASN A 17 8.67 -1.85 -11.36
CA ASN A 17 8.11 -1.61 -12.69
C ASN A 17 8.27 -0.14 -13.09
N VAL A 18 9.38 0.18 -13.76
CA VAL A 18 9.70 1.55 -14.19
C VAL A 18 9.31 1.75 -15.65
N GLY A 19 8.15 2.38 -15.90
CA GLY A 19 7.67 2.72 -17.24
C GLY A 19 7.23 1.55 -18.11
N GLY A 20 7.12 0.34 -17.54
CA GLY A 20 6.70 -0.87 -18.23
C GLY A 20 5.28 -1.34 -17.86
N THR A 21 4.93 -2.52 -18.34
CA THR A 21 3.70 -3.24 -17.94
C THR A 21 4.07 -4.49 -17.14
N ALA A 22 3.61 -4.57 -15.89
CA ALA A 22 3.81 -5.70 -15.00
C ALA A 22 2.48 -6.40 -14.67
N LYS A 23 2.53 -7.74 -14.55
CA LYS A 23 1.39 -8.57 -14.11
C LYS A 23 1.85 -9.50 -13.00
N VAL A 24 1.22 -9.37 -11.83
CA VAL A 24 1.48 -10.19 -10.64
C VAL A 24 0.23 -11.02 -10.38
N ILE A 25 0.25 -12.29 -10.82
CA ILE A 25 -0.95 -13.14 -10.86
C ILE A 25 -0.68 -14.44 -10.12
N ARG A 26 -1.42 -14.72 -9.04
CA ARG A 26 -1.21 -15.92 -8.21
C ARG A 26 0.23 -16.03 -7.73
N THR A 27 0.69 -14.93 -7.15
CA THR A 27 2.05 -14.73 -6.65
C THR A 27 1.97 -14.19 -5.23
N ASP A 28 2.76 -14.78 -4.35
CA ASP A 28 2.97 -14.25 -3.01
C ASP A 28 4.22 -13.37 -3.05
N VAL A 29 4.09 -12.10 -2.72
CA VAL A 29 5.18 -11.12 -2.61
C VAL A 29 5.33 -10.79 -1.13
N MET A 30 6.30 -11.41 -0.48
CA MET A 30 6.43 -11.30 0.97
C MET A 30 7.85 -11.09 1.48
N ASP A 31 7.96 -10.52 2.67
CA ASP A 31 9.22 -10.37 3.39
C ASP A 31 10.30 -9.62 2.57
N ASN A 32 9.87 -8.72 1.66
CA ASN A 32 10.78 -7.92 0.87
C ASN A 32 11.00 -6.55 1.52
N TYR A 33 12.21 -6.01 1.36
CA TYR A 33 12.61 -4.73 1.92
C TYR A 33 13.08 -3.77 0.82
N ALA A 34 12.65 -2.51 0.92
CA ALA A 34 13.19 -1.41 0.15
C ALA A 34 13.61 -0.24 1.05
N GLY A 35 14.85 0.23 0.92
CA GLY A 35 15.36 1.35 1.72
C GLY A 35 14.62 2.68 1.51
N HIS A 36 13.87 2.82 0.41
CA HIS A 36 13.11 4.03 0.10
C HIS A 36 11.60 3.77 -0.08
N CYS A 37 11.12 3.22 -1.20
CA CYS A 37 9.66 3.06 -1.42
C CYS A 37 9.30 1.75 -2.12
N GLY A 38 8.13 1.20 -1.85
CA GLY A 38 7.66 -0.04 -2.50
C GLY A 38 8.44 -1.24 -1.98
N GLY A 39 8.23 -1.60 -0.71
CA GLY A 39 8.92 -2.72 -0.07
C GLY A 39 8.68 -4.02 -0.83
N GLY A 40 7.41 -4.30 -1.15
CA GLY A 40 7.05 -5.39 -2.06
C GLY A 40 7.19 -4.94 -3.51
N LEU A 41 6.40 -3.94 -3.88
CA LEU A 41 6.18 -3.55 -5.27
C LEU A 41 6.31 -2.04 -5.45
N LYS A 42 7.03 -1.61 -6.47
CA LYS A 42 7.02 -0.24 -6.97
C LYS A 42 6.52 -0.20 -8.41
N ASN A 43 5.60 0.72 -8.68
CA ASN A 43 5.02 0.95 -9.98
C ASN A 43 5.16 2.41 -10.40
N VAL A 44 5.77 2.63 -11.56
CA VAL A 44 5.85 3.92 -12.29
C VAL A 44 5.29 3.74 -13.72
N GLY A 45 4.58 2.64 -13.98
CA GLY A 45 3.97 2.30 -15.27
C GLY A 45 2.59 1.68 -15.07
N ASP A 46 2.28 0.63 -15.83
CA ASP A 46 1.04 -0.14 -15.66
C ASP A 46 1.28 -1.42 -14.86
N MET A 47 0.59 -1.60 -13.75
CA MET A 47 0.66 -2.82 -12.94
C MET A 47 -0.72 -3.39 -12.67
N THR A 48 -0.87 -4.70 -12.94
CA THR A 48 -2.06 -5.47 -12.53
C THR A 48 -1.65 -6.56 -11.54
N ILE A 49 -2.28 -6.55 -10.36
CA ILE A 49 -2.15 -7.55 -9.31
C ILE A 49 -3.49 -8.29 -9.21
N LEU A 50 -3.46 -9.62 -9.32
CA LEU A 50 -4.66 -10.45 -9.36
C LEU A 50 -4.48 -11.78 -8.63
N ASN A 51 -5.38 -12.12 -7.71
CA ASN A 51 -5.32 -13.39 -6.97
C ASN A 51 -3.97 -13.59 -6.26
N SER A 52 -3.45 -12.54 -5.63
CA SER A 52 -2.08 -12.50 -5.09
C SER A 52 -2.08 -12.03 -3.64
N LEU A 53 -1.03 -12.39 -2.90
CA LEU A 53 -0.79 -11.94 -1.54
C LEU A 53 0.42 -10.99 -1.53
N ILE A 54 0.25 -9.79 -0.98
CA ILE A 54 1.33 -8.83 -0.75
C ILE A 54 1.47 -8.64 0.76
N ALA A 55 2.43 -9.29 1.40
CA ALA A 55 2.48 -9.34 2.86
C ALA A 55 3.85 -9.14 3.49
N ASN A 56 3.89 -8.55 4.69
CA ASN A 56 5.12 -8.40 5.49
C ASN A 56 6.27 -7.72 4.73
N ASN A 57 5.96 -6.86 3.77
CA ASN A 57 6.98 -6.09 3.08
C ASN A 57 7.22 -4.77 3.78
N GLU A 58 8.46 -4.29 3.74
CA GLU A 58 8.88 -3.10 4.45
C GLU A 58 9.52 -2.07 3.51
N ALA A 59 9.10 -0.80 3.65
CA ALA A 59 9.71 0.33 2.97
C ALA A 59 10.16 1.41 3.97
N GLY A 60 11.36 1.95 3.78
CA GLY A 60 11.87 3.05 4.62
C GLY A 60 11.07 4.35 4.53
N ARG A 61 10.29 4.55 3.46
CA ARG A 61 9.38 5.69 3.29
C ARG A 61 7.95 5.24 2.99
N GLY A 62 7.54 5.21 1.72
CA GLY A 62 6.14 5.06 1.33
C GLY A 62 5.87 3.75 0.60
N GLY A 63 4.69 3.15 0.83
CA GLY A 63 4.27 1.93 0.17
C GLY A 63 5.05 0.72 0.69
N GLY A 64 4.76 0.27 1.91
CA GLY A 64 5.37 -0.94 2.47
C GLY A 64 5.09 -2.14 1.57
N GLY A 65 3.82 -2.36 1.27
CA GLY A 65 3.39 -3.34 0.26
C GLY A 65 3.61 -2.80 -1.14
N ILE A 66 2.93 -1.70 -1.48
CA ILE A 66 2.85 -1.19 -2.85
C ILE A 66 3.06 0.32 -2.88
N LYS A 67 4.00 0.77 -3.71
CA LYS A 67 4.15 2.16 -4.12
C LYS A 67 3.68 2.33 -5.56
N ASN A 68 2.65 3.15 -5.78
CA ASN A 68 2.24 3.60 -7.11
C ASN A 68 2.65 5.07 -7.25
N ASP A 69 3.62 5.38 -8.12
CA ASP A 69 4.33 6.66 -8.12
C ASP A 69 4.37 7.27 -9.52
N GLY A 70 3.80 8.47 -9.65
CA GLY A 70 3.82 9.27 -10.87
C GLY A 70 2.47 9.37 -11.56
N THR A 71 2.29 10.47 -12.31
CA THR A 71 0.99 10.81 -12.94
C THR A 71 0.55 9.86 -14.05
N SER A 72 1.49 9.11 -14.64
CA SER A 72 1.21 8.05 -15.61
C SER A 72 1.11 6.67 -14.98
N ALA A 73 1.34 6.53 -13.66
CA ALA A 73 1.32 5.23 -13.00
C ALA A 73 -0.11 4.77 -12.75
N ASN A 74 -0.43 3.58 -13.24
CA ASN A 74 -1.74 2.97 -13.16
C ASN A 74 -1.66 1.60 -12.51
N LEU A 75 -2.32 1.48 -11.36
CA LEU A 75 -2.35 0.28 -10.55
C LEU A 75 -3.76 -0.31 -10.52
N VAL A 76 -3.88 -1.60 -10.82
CA VAL A 76 -5.10 -2.38 -10.60
C VAL A 76 -4.78 -3.52 -9.65
N VAL A 77 -5.41 -3.52 -8.48
CA VAL A 77 -5.38 -4.62 -7.51
C VAL A 77 -6.76 -5.25 -7.45
N LYS A 78 -6.83 -6.56 -7.62
CA LYS A 78 -8.11 -7.26 -7.68
C LYS A 78 -8.02 -8.65 -7.07
N ASP A 79 -9.05 -9.05 -6.31
CA ASP A 79 -9.15 -10.40 -5.74
C ASP A 79 -7.85 -10.78 -5.01
N SER A 80 -7.31 -9.91 -4.16
CA SER A 80 -5.95 -10.03 -3.60
C SER A 80 -5.91 -9.54 -2.16
N ASP A 81 -4.86 -9.86 -1.42
CA ASP A 81 -4.71 -9.48 -0.01
C ASP A 81 -3.43 -8.66 0.19
N ILE A 82 -3.52 -7.60 1.00
CA ILE A 82 -2.41 -6.70 1.35
C ILE A 82 -2.31 -6.63 2.87
N LEU A 83 -1.38 -7.39 3.45
CA LEU A 83 -1.40 -7.72 4.87
C LEU A 83 -0.07 -7.38 5.57
N GLY A 84 -0.11 -6.79 6.77
CA GLY A 84 1.10 -6.75 7.62
C GLY A 84 2.26 -5.93 7.05
N ASN A 85 2.04 -5.05 6.07
CA ASN A 85 3.12 -4.32 5.43
C ASN A 85 3.45 -3.03 6.20
N ILE A 86 4.73 -2.64 6.19
CA ILE A 86 5.26 -1.56 7.01
C ILE A 86 5.88 -0.47 6.12
N ALA A 87 5.50 0.79 6.36
CA ALA A 87 6.08 1.95 5.70
C ALA A 87 6.58 2.95 6.76
N GLY A 88 7.82 3.44 6.63
CA GLY A 88 8.38 4.44 7.55
C GLY A 88 7.64 5.79 7.52
N HIS A 89 6.92 6.11 6.45
CA HIS A 89 6.10 7.30 6.31
C HIS A 89 4.62 6.97 6.08
N GLY A 90 4.18 6.69 4.86
CA GLY A 90 2.75 6.58 4.56
C GLY A 90 2.40 5.44 3.63
N GLY A 91 1.16 4.95 3.76
CA GLY A 91 0.68 3.82 2.97
C GLY A 91 1.43 2.55 3.33
N GLY A 92 1.25 2.04 4.56
CA GLY A 92 1.81 0.75 4.97
C GLY A 92 1.46 -0.33 3.96
N GLY A 93 0.19 -0.41 3.57
CA GLY A 93 -0.27 -1.26 2.48
C GLY A 93 -0.01 -0.64 1.11
N ILE A 94 -0.69 0.49 0.80
CA ILE A 94 -0.61 1.16 -0.50
C ILE A 94 -0.31 2.64 -0.32
N ASP A 95 0.71 3.14 -1.01
CA ASP A 95 0.95 4.57 -1.21
C ASP A 95 0.75 4.93 -2.69
N ASN A 96 -0.36 5.59 -3.00
CA ASN A 96 -0.67 6.11 -4.33
C ASN A 96 -0.30 7.59 -4.42
N MET A 97 0.88 7.87 -4.94
CA MET A 97 1.43 9.21 -5.08
C MET A 97 1.29 9.69 -6.51
N TRP A 98 0.29 10.53 -6.72
CA TRP A 98 -0.07 11.15 -8.01
C TRP A 98 -0.55 10.20 -9.11
N GLY A 99 -0.51 8.88 -8.89
CA GLY A 99 -1.00 7.89 -9.84
C GLY A 99 -2.51 7.64 -9.76
N THR A 100 -2.97 6.72 -10.60
CA THR A 100 -4.34 6.17 -10.56
C THR A 100 -4.31 4.75 -9.99
N ALA A 101 -5.16 4.47 -9.01
CA ALA A 101 -5.28 3.15 -8.41
C ALA A 101 -6.73 2.66 -8.39
N LYS A 102 -6.93 1.39 -8.74
CA LYS A 102 -8.21 0.68 -8.61
C LYS A 102 -8.01 -0.54 -7.72
N VAL A 103 -8.73 -0.61 -6.61
CA VAL A 103 -8.66 -1.72 -5.65
C VAL A 103 -10.04 -2.37 -5.56
N ILE A 104 -10.14 -3.66 -5.87
CA ILE A 104 -11.43 -4.33 -6.05
C ILE A 104 -11.42 -5.72 -5.42
N ARG A 105 -12.32 -6.01 -4.46
CA ARG A 105 -12.37 -7.33 -3.80
C ARG A 105 -11.02 -7.71 -3.22
N THR A 106 -10.50 -6.80 -2.39
CA THR A 106 -9.19 -6.93 -1.76
C THR A 106 -9.34 -6.62 -0.29
N ASP A 107 -8.58 -7.32 0.53
CA ASP A 107 -8.46 -7.02 1.96
C ASP A 107 -7.15 -6.29 2.21
N ILE A 108 -7.22 -5.18 2.95
CA ILE A 108 -6.08 -4.34 3.34
C ILE A 108 -6.07 -4.29 4.87
N ILE A 109 -5.26 -5.16 5.47
CA ILE A 109 -5.35 -5.48 6.89
C ILE A 109 -3.99 -5.37 7.57
N ASP A 110 -3.97 -4.87 8.81
CA ASP A 110 -2.80 -4.89 9.70
C ASP A 110 -1.56 -4.21 9.09
N ASN A 111 -1.77 -3.24 8.20
CA ASN A 111 -0.66 -2.48 7.64
C ASN A 111 -0.34 -1.28 8.52
N THR A 112 0.95 -0.97 8.61
CA THR A 112 1.48 0.02 9.54
C THR A 112 2.24 1.11 8.79
N ALA A 113 1.95 2.37 9.15
CA ALA A 113 2.66 3.54 8.65
C ALA A 113 3.25 4.35 9.80
N GLY A 114 4.52 4.75 9.70
CA GLY A 114 5.18 5.61 10.70
C GLY A 114 4.61 7.04 10.76
N HIS A 115 3.86 7.45 9.75
CA HIS A 115 3.18 8.74 9.68
C HIS A 115 1.67 8.53 9.46
N CYS A 116 1.17 8.58 8.22
CA CYS A 116 -0.26 8.56 7.95
C CYS A 116 -0.67 7.53 6.90
N GLY A 117 -1.90 7.04 7.02
CA GLY A 117 -2.47 6.06 6.10
C GLY A 117 -1.85 4.70 6.33
N GLY A 118 -2.11 4.10 7.50
CA GLY A 118 -1.59 2.77 7.86
C GLY A 118 -1.89 1.75 6.76
N GLY A 119 -3.14 1.72 6.31
CA GLY A 119 -3.55 0.92 5.17
C GLY A 119 -3.19 1.60 3.86
N ILE A 120 -3.74 2.80 3.67
CA ILE A 120 -3.68 3.51 2.40
C ILE A 120 -3.29 4.97 2.62
N LYS A 121 -2.34 5.45 1.82
CA LYS A 121 -2.15 6.88 1.56
C LYS A 121 -2.45 7.15 0.09
N ASN A 122 -3.30 8.13 -0.17
CA ASN A 122 -3.69 8.52 -1.52
C ASN A 122 -3.53 10.04 -1.75
N ASP A 123 -2.61 10.40 -2.63
CA ASP A 123 -2.42 11.77 -3.14
C ASP A 123 -2.81 11.88 -4.63
N GLY A 124 -3.23 10.77 -5.24
CA GLY A 124 -3.69 10.68 -6.62
C GLY A 124 -5.18 10.39 -6.72
N GLU A 125 -5.57 9.61 -7.74
CA GLU A 125 -6.95 9.14 -7.92
C GLU A 125 -7.08 7.69 -7.46
N MET A 126 -8.03 7.39 -6.59
CA MET A 126 -8.27 6.05 -6.10
C MET A 126 -9.74 5.65 -6.13
N HIS A 127 -10.01 4.47 -6.71
CA HIS A 127 -11.33 3.84 -6.71
C HIS A 127 -11.26 2.52 -5.97
N ILE A 128 -11.99 2.43 -4.86
CA ILE A 128 -12.05 1.22 -4.04
C ILE A 128 -13.46 0.64 -4.10
N LYS A 129 -13.57 -0.67 -4.34
CA LYS A 129 -14.86 -1.33 -4.47
C LYS A 129 -14.87 -2.73 -3.87
N ARG A 130 -15.83 -3.00 -2.97
CA ARG A 130 -15.98 -4.34 -2.35
C ARG A 130 -14.71 -4.79 -1.63
N THR A 131 -14.11 -3.90 -0.85
CA THR A 131 -12.83 -4.10 -0.16
C THR A 131 -13.03 -3.91 1.33
N THR A 132 -12.26 -4.65 2.13
CA THR A 132 -12.19 -4.44 3.58
C THR A 132 -10.89 -3.72 3.91
N ILE A 133 -10.96 -2.66 4.71
CA ILE A 133 -9.79 -1.90 5.20
C ILE A 133 -9.88 -1.84 6.71
N THR A 134 -9.12 -2.69 7.39
CA THR A 134 -9.25 -2.85 8.85
C THR A 134 -7.94 -3.13 9.55
N ASP A 135 -7.90 -2.89 10.87
CA ASP A 135 -6.74 -3.11 11.73
C ASP A 135 -5.45 -2.40 11.29
N ASN A 136 -5.54 -1.40 10.42
CA ASN A 136 -4.36 -0.66 9.99
C ASN A 136 -4.01 0.45 10.98
N THR A 137 -2.71 0.67 11.16
CA THR A 137 -2.17 1.56 12.19
C THR A 137 -1.29 2.66 11.60
N ALA A 138 -1.46 3.89 12.10
CA ALA A 138 -0.62 5.02 11.71
C ALA A 138 -0.12 5.77 12.96
N TYR A 139 1.19 6.00 13.05
CA TYR A 139 1.84 6.60 14.24
C TYR A 139 2.04 8.13 14.16
N GLY A 140 1.63 8.77 13.07
CA GLY A 140 1.81 10.21 12.88
C GLY A 140 0.78 11.05 13.65
N TYR A 141 1.27 11.92 14.52
CA TYR A 141 0.45 12.78 15.39
C TYR A 141 -0.30 13.90 14.66
N ASP A 142 0.11 14.25 13.43
CA ASP A 142 -0.49 15.33 12.63
C ASP A 142 -1.52 14.80 11.60
N CYS A 143 -1.73 13.49 11.54
CA CYS A 143 -2.59 12.85 10.53
C CYS A 143 -4.10 13.05 10.78
N GLY A 144 -4.46 13.69 11.90
CA GLY A 144 -5.84 13.75 12.40
C GLY A 144 -6.39 12.36 12.77
N LYS A 145 -7.54 12.32 13.44
CA LYS A 145 -8.22 11.09 13.91
C LYS A 145 -8.63 10.10 12.80
N PHE A 146 -8.26 10.36 11.56
CA PHE A 146 -8.64 9.59 10.38
C PHE A 146 -7.46 8.89 9.69
N GLY A 147 -6.21 9.11 10.16
CA GLY A 147 -5.01 8.62 9.51
C GLY A 147 -4.69 7.13 9.66
N GLY A 148 -5.31 6.41 10.60
CA GLY A 148 -4.99 4.99 10.87
C GLY A 148 -5.22 4.09 9.66
N GLY A 149 -6.38 4.22 9.02
CA GLY A 149 -6.76 3.39 7.89
C GLY A 149 -6.37 4.01 6.56
N ILE A 150 -6.87 5.22 6.31
CA ILE A 150 -6.76 5.91 5.03
C ILE A 150 -6.42 7.38 5.25
N ARG A 151 -5.30 7.84 4.69
CA ARG A 151 -5.07 9.27 4.43
C ARG A 151 -5.39 9.53 2.96
N ASN A 152 -6.32 10.46 2.70
CA ASN A 152 -6.66 10.88 1.35
C ASN A 152 -6.50 12.38 1.18
N GLU A 153 -5.53 12.79 0.36
CA GLU A 153 -5.29 14.18 -0.08
C GLU A 153 -5.57 14.37 -1.57
N GLY A 154 -5.77 13.27 -2.31
CA GLY A 154 -6.27 13.27 -3.68
C GLY A 154 -7.78 13.03 -3.78
N THR A 155 -8.20 12.37 -4.84
CA THR A 155 -9.60 11.97 -5.04
C THR A 155 -9.78 10.49 -4.69
N MET A 156 -10.81 10.18 -3.91
CA MET A 156 -11.13 8.80 -3.54
C MET A 156 -12.63 8.53 -3.62
N THR A 157 -12.98 7.42 -4.25
CA THR A 157 -14.35 6.88 -4.22
C THR A 157 -14.33 5.51 -3.57
N LEU A 158 -15.20 5.32 -2.57
CA LEU A 158 -15.45 4.04 -1.91
C LEU A 158 -16.84 3.54 -2.34
N THR A 159 -16.95 2.28 -2.75
CA THR A 159 -18.24 1.67 -3.13
C THR A 159 -18.37 0.28 -2.56
N ASN A 160 -19.33 0.09 -1.65
CA ASN A 160 -19.51 -1.16 -0.91
C ASN A 160 -18.20 -1.60 -0.23
N THR A 161 -17.52 -0.66 0.42
CA THR A 161 -16.21 -0.88 1.05
C THR A 161 -16.37 -0.63 2.54
N ASP A 162 -15.86 -1.55 3.35
CA ASP A 162 -15.89 -1.45 4.80
C ASP A 162 -14.56 -0.92 5.31
N VAL A 163 -14.61 0.14 6.14
CA VAL A 163 -13.43 0.77 6.74
C VAL A 163 -13.67 0.91 8.24
N PHE A 164 -13.03 0.05 9.05
CA PHE A 164 -13.29 -0.03 10.49
C PHE A 164 -12.06 -0.52 11.26
N ALA A 165 -12.04 -0.33 12.59
CA ALA A 165 -10.95 -0.75 13.48
C ALA A 165 -9.53 -0.28 13.08
N ASN A 166 -9.42 0.84 12.35
CA ASN A 166 -8.13 1.42 12.03
C ASN A 166 -7.73 2.46 13.09
N ASN A 167 -6.47 2.44 13.49
CA ASN A 167 -5.98 3.20 14.63
C ASN A 167 -4.98 4.30 14.20
N PRO A 168 -5.31 5.59 14.32
CA PRO A 168 -4.30 6.62 14.46
C PRO A 168 -3.73 6.46 15.87
N SER A 169 -2.73 5.60 16.04
CA SER A 169 -2.12 5.38 17.33
C SER A 169 -1.37 6.66 17.70
N ASP A 170 -1.90 7.40 18.67
CA ASP A 170 -1.06 8.21 19.53
C ASP A 170 -0.06 7.22 20.15
N ILE A 171 1.23 7.43 19.97
CA ILE A 171 2.20 6.76 20.83
C ILE A 171 2.00 7.36 22.22
N GLU A 172 1.05 6.80 22.99
CA GLU A 172 1.13 6.82 24.44
C GLU A 172 2.21 5.80 24.84
N GLU A 173 3.37 6.35 25.16
CA GLU A 173 4.44 5.82 26.01
C GLU A 173 5.20 4.54 25.56
N ALA A 174 6.50 4.75 25.32
CA ALA A 174 7.55 4.09 26.11
C ALA A 174 8.67 5.10 26.44
#